data_AF-A0A150GUU1-F1
#
_entry.id   AF-A0A150GUU1-F1
#
_cell.length_a   1.000
_cell.length_b   1.000
_cell.length_c   1.000
_cell.angle_alpha   90.00
_cell.angle_beta   90.00
_cell.angle_gamma   90.00
#
_symmetry.space_group_name_H-M   'P 1'
#
loop_
_entity.id
_entity.type
_entity.pdbx_description
1 polymer ?
#
loop_
_entity_poly.entity_id
_entity_poly.type
_entity_poly.pdbx_seq_one_letter_code
_entity_poly.pdbx_strand_id
1 'polypeptide(L)'
;MWTLLVPPTRARVFMPNAAKEYEAYKYKDLLLIATNKKYTYVEAQDYCKEKGYGLIPYNRKDLLEPTDPLCYQSKKGCWVSGRDKDFCAYIDPKGDGGPYARKCKEKQHAVYYTKWLKLKKK
;
A
#
# COMPACT_ATOMS: atom_id res chain seq x y z
N MET A 1 42.11 1.63 -18.01
CA MET A 1 40.85 1.99 -18.70
C MET A 1 40.02 0.73 -18.72
N TRP A 2 38.88 0.59 -18.03
CA TRP A 2 37.71 1.46 -17.99
C TRP A 2 37.06 1.49 -16.59
N THR A 3 36.60 2.66 -16.17
CA THR A 3 35.86 2.89 -14.92
C THR A 3 34.36 2.72 -15.20
N LEU A 4 33.69 1.77 -14.55
CA LEU A 4 32.22 1.69 -14.55
C LEU A 4 31.69 2.33 -13.27
N LEU A 5 31.16 3.55 -13.41
CA LEU A 5 30.32 4.23 -12.43
C LEU A 5 28.95 3.54 -12.39
N VAL A 6 28.65 2.84 -11.30
CA VAL A 6 27.31 2.35 -11.00
C VAL A 6 26.62 3.37 -10.07
N PRO A 7 25.38 3.82 -10.36
CA PRO A 7 24.67 4.80 -9.54
C PRO A 7 24.27 4.21 -8.17
N PRO A 8 24.00 5.05 -7.15
CA PRO A 8 23.75 4.58 -5.79
C PRO A 8 22.42 3.81 -5.74
N THR A 9 22.51 2.49 -5.56
CA THR A 9 21.37 1.62 -5.34
C THR A 9 20.67 2.07 -4.06
N ARG A 10 19.49 2.68 -4.22
CA ARG A 10 18.55 3.02 -3.15
C ARG A 10 18.36 1.77 -2.28
N ALA A 11 18.96 1.77 -1.10
CA ALA A 11 19.01 0.63 -0.21
C ALA A 11 17.58 0.13 0.07
N ARG A 12 17.23 -1.02 -0.52
CA ARG A 12 16.09 -1.82 -0.09
C ARG A 12 16.49 -2.42 1.25
N VAL A 13 16.05 -1.82 2.34
CA VAL A 13 16.10 -2.44 3.66
C VAL A 13 15.06 -3.56 3.67
N PHE A 14 15.40 -4.70 3.08
CA PHE A 14 14.74 -5.96 3.36
C PHE A 14 15.22 -6.38 4.75
N MET A 15 14.42 -6.09 5.78
CA MET A 15 14.56 -6.72 7.08
C MET A 15 13.71 -8.00 7.08
N PRO A 16 14.30 -9.19 6.92
CA PRO A 16 13.59 -10.44 7.04
C PRO A 16 13.50 -10.76 8.53
N ASN A 17 12.35 -10.53 9.14
CA ASN A 17 12.06 -11.05 10.48
C ASN A 17 10.60 -11.48 10.53
N ALA A 18 10.40 -12.78 10.79
CA ALA A 18 9.18 -13.49 11.17
C ALA A 18 7.85 -12.81 10.75
N ALA A 19 7.29 -13.26 9.62
CA ALA A 19 5.88 -13.09 9.21
C ALA A 19 5.20 -11.79 9.72
N LYS A 20 5.75 -10.62 9.38
CA LYS A 20 5.19 -9.33 9.80
C LYS A 20 3.71 -9.25 9.42
N GLU A 21 2.85 -8.79 10.32
CA GLU A 21 1.41 -8.64 10.10
C GLU A 21 1.10 -7.66 8.94
N TYR A 22 2.06 -6.80 8.61
CA TYR A 22 2.01 -5.81 7.53
C TYR A 22 3.39 -5.61 6.88
N GLU A 23 3.38 -5.11 5.65
CA GLU A 23 4.54 -4.60 4.93
C GLU A 23 4.50 -3.07 4.89
N ALA A 24 5.66 -2.43 5.02
CA ALA A 24 5.73 -0.97 4.99
C ALA A 24 6.73 -0.50 3.94
N TYR A 25 6.39 0.59 3.25
CA TYR A 25 7.21 1.22 2.22
C TYR A 25 7.32 2.72 2.46
N LYS A 26 8.55 3.22 2.58
CA LYS A 26 8.82 4.65 2.77
C LYS A 26 8.91 5.36 1.42
N TYR A 27 8.08 6.38 1.23
CA TYR A 27 8.11 7.25 0.07
C TYR A 27 8.12 8.72 0.53
N LYS A 28 9.24 9.42 0.28
CA LYS A 28 9.46 10.79 0.78
C LYS A 28 9.21 10.83 2.31
N ASP A 29 8.30 11.68 2.77
CA ASP A 29 7.90 11.82 4.17
C ASP A 29 6.71 10.93 4.58
N LEU A 30 6.26 10.06 3.67
CA LEU A 30 5.16 9.13 3.90
C LEU A 30 5.71 7.72 4.17
N LEU A 31 5.02 7.00 5.05
CA LEU A 31 5.15 5.57 5.22
C LEU A 31 3.83 4.93 4.83
N LEU A 32 3.85 4.17 3.75
CA LEU A 32 2.75 3.34 3.34
C LEU A 32 2.82 2.00 4.05
N ILE A 33 1.68 1.49 4.47
CA ILE A 33 1.57 0.24 5.20
C ILE A 33 0.47 -0.59 4.54
N ALA A 34 0.82 -1.78 4.08
CA ALA A 34 -0.10 -2.76 3.51
C ALA A 34 -0.19 -3.99 4.42
N THR A 35 -1.39 -4.49 4.72
CA THR A 35 -1.55 -5.69 5.55
C THR A 35 -1.14 -6.94 4.79
N ASN A 36 -0.61 -7.95 5.48
CA ASN A 36 -0.39 -9.27 4.88
C ASN A 36 -1.63 -10.17 4.93
N LYS A 37 -2.59 -9.85 5.81
CA LYS A 37 -3.91 -10.48 5.84
C LYS A 37 -4.86 -9.79 4.85
N LYS A 38 -5.83 -10.56 4.35
CA LYS A 38 -6.88 -10.09 3.44
C LYS A 38 -8.17 -9.82 4.22
N TYR A 39 -8.79 -8.69 3.92
CA TYR A 39 -9.99 -8.17 4.56
C TYR A 39 -11.01 -7.78 3.50
N THR A 40 -12.30 -7.82 3.84
CA THR A 40 -13.33 -7.14 3.05
C THR A 40 -13.08 -5.64 3.04
N TYR A 41 -13.69 -4.91 2.11
CA TYR A 41 -13.47 -3.46 2.02
C TYR A 41 -13.82 -2.74 3.34
N VAL A 42 -14.91 -3.16 4.00
CA VAL A 42 -15.35 -2.57 5.27
C VAL A 42 -14.35 -2.89 6.38
N GLU A 43 -13.97 -4.15 6.54
CA GLU A 43 -12.95 -4.56 7.51
C GLU A 43 -11.60 -3.86 7.28
N ALA A 44 -11.18 -3.70 6.02
CA ALA A 44 -9.96 -3.00 5.67
C ALA A 44 -10.03 -1.52 6.05
N GLN A 45 -11.19 -0.88 5.82
CA GLN A 45 -11.42 0.49 6.20
C GLN A 45 -11.39 0.66 7.72
N ASP A 46 -12.03 -0.24 8.46
CA ASP A 46 -12.07 -0.19 9.92
C ASP A 46 -10.70 -0.47 10.53
N TYR A 47 -9.94 -1.43 9.99
CA TYR A 47 -8.55 -1.67 10.38
C TYR A 47 -7.69 -0.41 10.24
N CYS A 48 -7.84 0.32 9.12
CA CYS A 48 -7.11 1.57 8.92
C CYS A 48 -7.56 2.64 9.93
N LYS A 49 -8.87 2.75 10.20
CA LYS A 49 -9.45 3.71 11.16
C LYS A 49 -8.98 3.46 12.58
N GLU A 50 -8.88 2.20 13.01
CA GLU A 50 -8.36 1.83 14.32
C GLU A 50 -6.91 2.26 14.52
N LYS A 51 -6.12 2.33 13.44
CA LYS A 51 -4.76 2.89 13.46
C LYS A 51 -4.73 4.41 13.39
N GLY A 52 -5.88 5.08 13.26
CA GLY A 52 -6.03 6.53 13.12
C GLY A 52 -5.89 7.04 11.69
N TYR A 53 -6.04 6.16 10.68
CA TYR A 53 -5.86 6.48 9.27
C TYR A 53 -7.04 6.00 8.42
N GLY A 54 -7.04 6.34 7.13
CA GLY A 54 -7.99 5.81 6.16
C GLY A 54 -7.27 5.06 5.04
N LEU A 55 -8.03 4.28 4.27
CA LEU A 55 -7.54 3.72 3.02
C LEU A 55 -7.06 4.84 2.08
N ILE A 56 -6.05 4.55 1.27
CA ILE A 56 -5.50 5.52 0.31
C ILE A 56 -6.58 5.91 -0.71
N PRO A 57 -6.88 7.20 -0.94
CA PRO A 57 -7.91 7.62 -1.90
C PRO A 57 -7.57 7.24 -3.35
N TYR A 58 -8.51 6.62 -4.06
CA TYR A 58 -8.36 6.21 -5.46
C TYR A 58 -8.20 7.37 -6.45
N ASN A 59 -8.56 8.59 -6.05
CA ASN A 59 -8.46 9.79 -6.89
C ASN A 59 -7.17 10.60 -6.64
N ARG A 60 -6.33 10.17 -5.70
CA ARG A 60 -5.08 10.86 -5.32
C ARG A 60 -3.88 10.16 -5.93
N LYS A 61 -3.53 10.55 -7.17
CA LYS A 61 -2.39 9.98 -7.91
C LYS A 61 -1.07 10.04 -7.13
N ASP A 62 -0.86 11.13 -6.39
CA ASP A 62 0.31 11.35 -5.54
C ASP A 62 0.44 10.34 -4.39
N LEU A 63 -0.68 9.73 -3.97
CA LEU A 63 -0.73 8.70 -2.93
C LEU A 63 -0.86 7.28 -3.51
N LEU A 64 -1.32 7.14 -4.76
CA LEU A 64 -1.45 5.85 -5.44
C LEU A 64 -0.12 5.36 -6.01
N GLU A 65 0.65 6.21 -6.70
CA GLU A 65 1.95 5.82 -7.27
C GLU A 65 2.88 5.14 -6.23
N PRO A 66 2.97 5.64 -4.97
CA PRO A 66 3.78 4.98 -3.95
C PRO A 66 3.25 3.63 -3.47
N THR A 67 2.00 3.25 -3.80
CA THR A 67 1.44 1.92 -3.46
C THR A 67 1.94 0.83 -4.38
N ASP A 68 2.49 1.16 -5.56
CA ASP A 68 2.93 0.19 -6.56
C ASP A 68 3.84 -0.92 -5.99
N PRO A 69 4.89 -0.62 -5.19
CA PRO A 69 5.76 -1.66 -4.65
C PRO A 69 5.02 -2.61 -3.70
N LEU A 70 4.01 -2.12 -2.98
CA LEU A 70 3.28 -2.89 -1.96
C LEU A 70 2.07 -3.64 -2.54
N CYS A 71 1.44 -3.12 -3.58
CA CYS A 71 0.15 -3.60 -4.07
C CYS A 71 0.26 -4.22 -5.46
N TYR A 72 0.94 -3.54 -6.39
CA TYR A 72 1.05 -3.99 -7.77
C TYR A 72 2.24 -4.95 -7.98
N GLN A 73 3.46 -4.50 -7.66
CA GLN A 73 4.69 -5.27 -7.87
C GLN A 73 4.79 -6.50 -6.95
N SER A 74 4.20 -6.43 -5.76
CA SER A 74 4.12 -7.56 -4.81
C SER A 74 3.13 -8.65 -5.24
N LYS A 75 2.32 -8.40 -6.29
CA LYS A 75 1.25 -9.27 -6.78
C LYS A 75 0.15 -9.59 -5.77
N LYS A 76 -0.02 -8.77 -4.73
CA LYS A 76 -1.04 -8.94 -3.68
C LYS A 76 -2.36 -8.22 -4.00
N GLY A 77 -2.24 -6.99 -4.52
CA GLY A 77 -3.30 -6.02 -4.67
C GLY A 77 -3.89 -5.52 -3.36
N CYS A 78 -4.39 -4.28 -3.36
CA CYS A 78 -4.83 -3.61 -2.14
C CYS A 78 -6.12 -2.82 -2.33
N TRP A 79 -6.95 -2.77 -1.29
CA TRP A 79 -8.09 -1.86 -1.20
C TRP A 79 -7.62 -0.42 -1.13
N VAL A 80 -8.21 0.43 -1.97
CA VAL A 80 -8.06 1.88 -1.94
C VAL A 80 -9.42 2.49 -1.65
N SER A 81 -9.46 3.62 -0.94
CA SER A 81 -10.72 4.28 -0.62
C SER A 81 -11.39 4.70 -1.92
N GLY A 82 -12.61 4.21 -2.15
CA GLY A 82 -13.46 4.44 -3.31
C GLY A 82 -14.54 3.36 -3.32
N ARG A 83 -15.81 3.75 -3.28
CA ARG A 83 -16.94 2.80 -3.25
C ARG A 83 -18.08 3.32 -4.09
N ASP A 84 -18.60 2.45 -4.94
CA ASP A 84 -19.82 2.65 -5.70
C ASP A 84 -20.72 1.42 -5.54
N LYS A 85 -21.80 1.56 -4.77
CA LYS A 85 -22.74 0.48 -4.41
C LYS A 85 -22.03 -0.77 -3.86
N ASP A 86 -21.98 -1.84 -4.66
CA ASP A 86 -21.39 -3.15 -4.36
C ASP A 86 -19.93 -3.28 -4.83
N PHE A 87 -19.42 -2.28 -5.56
CA PHE A 87 -18.08 -2.24 -6.07
C PHE A 87 -17.21 -1.27 -5.28
N CYS A 88 -15.98 -1.70 -5.04
CA CYS A 88 -14.98 -0.99 -4.26
C CYS A 88 -13.69 -0.88 -5.07
N ALA A 89 -13.00 0.23 -4.89
CA ALA A 89 -11.78 0.54 -5.61
C ALA A 89 -10.60 -0.26 -5.06
N TYR A 90 -9.82 -0.86 -5.94
CA TYR A 90 -8.74 -1.78 -5.60
C TYR A 90 -7.61 -1.68 -6.63
N ILE A 91 -6.37 -1.79 -6.19
CA ILE A 91 -5.20 -1.85 -7.07
C ILE A 91 -5.03 -3.28 -7.59
N ASP A 92 -5.25 -3.48 -8.89
CA ASP A 92 -5.16 -4.80 -9.50
C ASP A 92 -3.71 -5.18 -9.82
N PRO A 93 -3.15 -6.25 -9.22
CA PRO A 93 -1.79 -6.72 -9.50
C PRO A 93 -1.60 -7.29 -10.91
N LYS A 94 -2.69 -7.58 -11.62
CA LYS A 94 -2.71 -8.07 -13.01
C LYS A 94 -3.03 -6.97 -14.02
N GLY A 95 -3.46 -5.79 -13.56
CA GLY A 95 -3.70 -4.64 -14.41
C GLY A 95 -2.42 -3.88 -14.72
N ASP A 96 -2.55 -2.56 -14.79
CA ASP A 96 -1.52 -1.57 -15.09
C ASP A 96 -1.04 -0.78 -13.86
N GLY A 97 -1.41 -1.24 -12.65
CA GLY A 97 -1.16 -0.52 -11.40
C GLY A 97 -2.24 0.53 -11.07
N GLY A 98 -3.24 0.71 -11.94
CA GLY A 98 -4.37 1.59 -11.68
C GLY A 98 -5.41 1.01 -10.70
N PRO A 99 -6.33 1.87 -10.20
CA PRO A 99 -7.48 1.42 -9.43
C PRO A 99 -8.59 0.84 -10.34
N TYR A 100 -9.06 -0.35 -9.99
CA TYR A 100 -10.16 -1.07 -10.64
C TYR A 100 -11.31 -1.30 -9.65
N ALA A 101 -12.49 -1.58 -10.18
CA ALA A 101 -13.67 -1.93 -9.40
C ALA A 101 -13.72 -3.45 -9.11
N ARG A 102 -13.80 -3.84 -7.84
CA ARG A 102 -14.03 -5.22 -7.39
C ARG A 102 -15.20 -5.29 -6.42
N LYS A 103 -15.82 -6.46 -6.26
CA LYS A 103 -16.92 -6.60 -5.30
C LYS A 103 -16.41 -6.33 -3.88
N CYS A 104 -17.06 -5.44 -3.14
CA CYS A 104 -16.64 -5.03 -1.79
C CYS A 104 -16.59 -6.19 -0.78
N LYS A 105 -17.33 -7.28 -1.05
CA LYS A 105 -17.39 -8.51 -0.25
C LYS A 105 -16.17 -9.43 -0.46
N GLU A 106 -15.36 -9.19 -1.49
CA GLU A 106 -14.11 -9.93 -1.68
C GLU A 106 -13.09 -9.53 -0.63
N LYS A 107 -12.10 -10.41 -0.39
CA LYS A 107 -11.03 -10.15 0.57
C LYS A 107 -9.75 -9.77 -0.15
N GLN A 108 -9.22 -8.59 0.16
CA GLN A 108 -7.96 -8.04 -0.38
C GLN A 108 -7.15 -7.38 0.74
N HIS A 109 -5.90 -7.03 0.46
CA HIS A 109 -5.03 -6.40 1.45
C HIS A 109 -5.46 -4.96 1.72
N ALA A 110 -5.38 -4.49 2.96
CA ALA A 110 -5.65 -3.09 3.28
C ALA A 110 -4.37 -2.26 3.09
N VAL A 111 -4.46 -1.07 2.49
CA VAL A 111 -3.32 -0.15 2.42
C VAL A 111 -3.71 1.24 2.93
N TYR A 112 -2.88 1.77 3.83
CA TYR A 112 -2.99 3.12 4.36
C TYR A 112 -1.62 3.78 4.39
N TYR A 113 -1.60 5.07 4.70
CA TYR A 113 -0.36 5.83 4.81
C TYR A 113 -0.33 6.65 6.09
N THR A 114 0.87 6.90 6.59
CA THR A 114 1.13 7.81 7.70
C THR A 114 2.32 8.71 7.37
N LYS A 115 2.47 9.82 8.10
CA LYS A 115 3.67 10.66 8.00
C LYS A 115 4.79 10.01 8.82
N TRP A 116 5.94 9.76 8.20
CA TRP A 116 7.12 9.16 8.84
C TRP A 116 7.54 9.91 10.11
N LEU A 117 7.41 11.24 10.11
CA LEU A 117 7.71 12.10 11.27
C LEU A 117 6.81 11.84 12.49
N LYS A 118 5.58 11.33 12.31
CA LYS A 118 4.68 10.98 13.42
C LYS A 118 5.11 9.70 14.15
N LEU A 119 5.87 8.82 13.50
CA LEU A 119 6.35 7.57 14.12
C LEU A 119 7.58 7.76 15.01
N LYS A 120 8.34 8.86 14.83
CA LYS A 120 9.50 9.18 15.68
C LYS A 120 9.14 9.88 17.00
N LYS A 121 7.88 10.28 17.19
CA LYS A 121 7.41 11.05 18.35
C LYS A 121 6.67 10.21 19.39
N LYS A 122 6.72 8.88 19.27
CA LYS A 122 6.12 7.92 20.19
C LYS A 122 7.21 6.99 20.71
#